data_AF-A0A930U3K0-F1
#
_entry.id   AF-A0A930U3K0-F1
#
_cell.length_a   1.000
_cell.length_b   1.000
_cell.length_c   1.000
_cell.angle_alpha   90.00
_cell.angle_beta   90.00
_cell.angle_gamma   90.00
#
_symmetry.space_group_name_H-M   'P 1'
#
loop_
_entity.id
_entity.type
_entity.pdbx_description
1 polymer ?
#
loop_
_entity_poly.entity_id
_entity_poly.type
_entity_poly.pdbx_seq_one_letter_code
_entity_poly.pdbx_strand_id
1 'polypeptide(L)' 'MPLAHRLAGLGQNVFADMDRAKAQARAAGRPVVDLSLGSSDLPTAPHILAAIAQA' A
#
# COMPACT_ATOMS: atom_id res chain seq x y z
N MET A 1 20.23 -21.14 1.36
CA MET A 1 20.74 -20.50 0.13
C MET A 1 21.15 -19.08 0.45
N PRO A 2 22.38 -18.64 0.14
CA PRO A 2 22.79 -17.26 0.36
C PRO A 2 22.04 -16.31 -0.59
N LEU A 3 21.57 -15.18 -0.08
CA LEU A 3 20.98 -14.11 -0.86
C LEU A 3 22.06 -13.26 -1.52
N ALA A 4 21.72 -12.56 -2.61
CA ALA A 4 22.66 -11.67 -3.30
C ALA A 4 23.05 -10.46 -2.41
N HIS A 5 24.34 -10.10 -2.40
CA HIS A 5 24.89 -9.03 -1.55
C HIS A 5 24.18 -7.67 -1.72
N ARG A 6 23.72 -7.33 -2.93
CA ARG A 6 22.95 -6.10 -3.21
C ARG A 6 21.67 -5.95 -2.38
N LEU A 7 21.11 -7.05 -1.86
CA LEU A 7 19.93 -7.03 -1.01
C LEU A 7 20.24 -6.53 0.41
N ALA A 8 21.50 -6.53 0.84
CA ALA A 8 21.90 -6.14 2.19
C ALA A 8 21.60 -4.67 2.53
N GLY A 9 21.48 -3.80 1.52
CA GLY A 9 21.13 -2.38 1.70
C GLY A 9 19.63 -2.09 1.67
N LEU A 10 18.77 -3.08 1.40
CA LEU A 10 17.33 -2.87 1.39
C LEU A 10 16.82 -2.77 2.84
N GLY A 11 16.34 -1.58 3.20
CA GLY A 11 15.66 -1.35 4.47
C GLY A 11 14.23 -1.87 4.47
N GLN A 12 13.57 -1.71 5.61
CA GLN A 12 12.13 -1.98 5.73
C GLN A 12 11.33 -0.93 4.96
N ASN A 13 10.12 -1.29 4.55
CA ASN A 13 9.17 -0.34 3.95
C ASN A 13 8.94 0.82 4.92
N VAL A 14 9.24 2.05 4.48
CA VAL A 14 9.12 3.28 5.27
C VAL A 14 7.69 3.53 5.78
N PHE A 15 6.68 2.93 5.15
CA PHE A 15 5.27 3.04 5.55
C PHE A 15 4.81 1.92 6.51
N ALA A 16 5.63 0.89 6.74
CA ALA A 16 5.21 -0.29 7.51
C ALA A 16 4.77 0.05 8.93
N ASP A 17 5.44 1.01 9.57
CA ASP A 17 5.13 1.43 10.94
C ASP A 17 3.80 2.19 11.00
N MET A 18 3.56 3.04 10.00
CA MET A 18 2.30 3.76 9.83
C MET A 18 1.14 2.79 9.60
N ASP A 19 1.31 1.79 8.73
CA ASP A 19 0.27 0.79 8.46
C ASP A 19 -0.09 -0.02 9.71
N ARG A 20 0.90 -0.40 10.53
CA ARG A 20 0.66 -1.06 11.82
C ARG A 20 -0.13 -0.16 12.78
N ALA A 21 0.24 1.12 12.90
CA ALA A 21 -0.46 2.07 13.76
C ALA A 21 -1.92 2.30 13.31
N LYS A 22 -2.15 2.45 12.00
CA LYS A 22 -3.51 2.57 11.43
C LYS A 22 -4.35 1.33 11.70
N ALA A 23 -3.77 0.13 11.54
CA ALA A 23 -4.46 -1.12 11.82
C ALA A 23 -4.87 -1.24 13.29
N GLN A 24 -3.98 -0.89 14.22
CA GLN A 24 -4.26 -0.87 15.66
C GLN A 24 -5.37 0.13 16.02
N ALA A 25 -5.33 1.34 15.47
CA ALA A 25 -6.36 2.35 15.70
C ALA A 25 -7.75 1.89 15.19
N ARG A 26 -7.80 1.30 13.98
CA ARG A 26 -9.04 0.72 13.41
C ARG A 26 -9.57 -0.43 14.26
N ALA A 27 -8.71 -1.34 14.72
CA ALA A 27 -9.09 -2.45 15.60
C ALA A 27 -9.63 -1.98 16.95
N ALA A 28 -9.18 -0.83 17.44
CA ALA A 28 -9.71 -0.16 18.63
C ALA A 28 -11.00 0.64 18.37
N GLY A 29 -11.60 0.54 17.18
CA GLY A 29 -12.83 1.25 16.81
C GLY A 29 -12.65 2.76 16.61
N ARG A 30 -11.40 3.24 16.49
CA ARG A 30 -11.14 4.68 16.28
C ARG A 30 -11.36 5.01 14.81
N PRO A 31 -12.12 6.07 14.48
CA PRO A 31 -12.19 6.56 13.11
C PRO A 31 -10.82 7.12 12.70
N VAL A 32 -10.30 6.64 11.58
CA VAL A 32 -8.99 7.05 11.04
C VAL A 32 -9.19 7.75 9.71
N VAL A 33 -8.76 9.01 9.61
CA VAL A 33 -8.59 9.71 8.34
C VAL A 33 -7.18 9.41 7.83
N ASP A 34 -7.07 8.68 6.73
CA ASP A 34 -5.79 8.22 6.19
C ASP A 34 -5.28 9.16 5.09
N LEU A 35 -4.31 10.01 5.44
CA LEU A 35 -3.62 10.93 4.51
C LEU A 35 -2.16 10.51 4.28
N SER A 36 -1.82 9.25 4.57
CA SER A 36 -0.43 8.77 4.58
C SER A 36 0.08 8.27 3.22
N LEU A 37 -0.82 8.01 2.26
CA LEU A 37 -0.50 7.43 0.96
C LEU A 37 -1.03 8.32 -0.17
N GLY A 38 -0.22 8.47 -1.22
CA GLY A 38 -0.55 9.25 -2.42
C GLY A 38 -1.34 8.48 -3.48
N SER A 39 -1.93 7.34 -3.14
CA SER A 39 -2.80 6.59 -4.05
C SER A 39 -4.15 7.27 -4.15
N SER A 40 -4.69 7.38 -5.37
CA SER A 40 -6.05 7.88 -5.57
C SER A 40 -7.08 6.94 -4.94
N ASP A 41 -8.11 7.53 -4.34
CA ASP A 41 -9.34 6.90 -3.88
C ASP A 41 -10.39 6.74 -5.00
N LEU A 42 -10.15 7.34 -6.16
CA LEU A 42 -11.03 7.24 -7.31
C LEU A 42 -10.86 5.89 -8.05
N PRO A 43 -11.94 5.37 -8.64
CA PRO A 43 -11.84 4.16 -9.45
C PRO A 43 -11.02 4.41 -10.72
N THR A 44 -10.37 3.36 -11.21
CA THR A 44 -9.79 3.37 -12.55
C THR A 44 -10.88 3.69 -13.59
N ALA A 45 -10.55 4.54 -14.58
CA ALA A 45 -11.52 4.98 -15.57
C ALA A 45 -12.12 3.78 -16.35
N PRO A 46 -13.44 3.77 -16.63
CA PRO A 46 -14.11 2.61 -17.23
C PRO A 46 -13.52 2.12 -18.56
N HIS A 47 -13.07 3.04 -19.42
CA HIS A 47 -12.49 2.67 -20.72
C HIS A 47 -11.17 1.91 -20.61
N ILE A 48 -10.39 2.13 -19.54
CA ILE A 48 -9.15 1.40 -19.27
C ILE A 48 -9.48 -0.04 -18.87
N LEU A 49 -10.46 -0.22 -17.97
CA LEU A 49 -10.92 -1.54 -17.54
C LEU A 49 -11.52 -2.33 -18.71
N ALA A 50 -12.27 -1.66 -19.59
CA ALA A 50 -12.82 -2.26 -20.80
C ALA A 50 -11.74 -2.78 -21.75
N ALA A 51 -10.62 -2.06 -21.90
CA ALA A 51 -9.48 -2.50 -22.71
C ALA A 51 -8.79 -3.73 -22.12
N ILE A 52 -8.58 -3.77 -20.79
CA ILE A 52 -8.00 -4.94 -20.10
C ILE A 52 -8.89 -6.17 -20.25
N ALA A 53 -10.21 -6.01 -20.11
CA ALA A 53 -11.17 -7.11 -20.17
C ALA A 53 -11.31 -7.76 -21.57
N GLN A 54 -10.84 -7.10 -22.62
CA GLN A 54 -10.89 -7.59 -24.00
C GLN A 54 -9.60 -8.32 -24.44
N ALA A 55 -8.57 -8.34 -23.59
CA ALA A 55 -7.28 -8.98 -23.85
C ALA A 55 -7.25 -10.47 -23.49
#